data_AF-A0A4Y2SLG4-F1
#
_entry.id   AF-A0A4Y2SLG4-F1
#
_cell.length_a   1.000
_cell.length_b   1.000
_cell.length_c   1.000
_cell.angle_alpha   90.00
_cell.angle_beta   90.00
_cell.angle_gamma   90.00
#
_symmetry.space_group_name_H-M   'P 1'
#
loop_
_entity.id
_entity.type
_entity.pdbx_description
1 polymer ?
#
loop_
_entity_poly.entity_id
_entity_poly.type
_entity_poly.pdbx_seq_one_letter_code
_entity_poly.pdbx_strand_id
1 'polypeptide(L)'
;MLHMSSTLRHKCWIREDVIFFSQHGPFPAYLKRFHLSDSDYCNCGGIGKALHYATECLYTMSWHMREPALNFEQEWLKRVANNLVSGHKIRGIIKFISENRDLFRPP
;
A
#
# COMPACT_ATOMS: atom_id res chain seq x y z
N MET A 1 -1.84 -14.75 5.06
CA MET A 1 -0.94 -14.37 6.17
C MET A 1 0.48 -14.56 5.67
N LEU A 2 1.23 -13.47 5.43
CA LEU A 2 2.65 -13.61 5.12
C LEU A 2 3.28 -14.41 6.26
N HIS A 3 3.76 -15.63 5.99
CA HIS A 3 4.54 -16.38 6.95
C HIS A 3 5.78 -15.52 7.25
N MET A 4 5.79 -14.90 8.42
CA MET A 4 6.83 -13.99 8.86
C MET A 4 8.11 -14.79 9.03
N SER A 5 8.95 -14.79 8.00
CA SER A 5 10.26 -15.42 8.06
C SER A 5 11.09 -14.76 9.17
N SER A 6 11.90 -15.57 9.84
CA SER A 6 12.73 -15.25 11.02
C SER A 6 13.65 -14.02 10.87
N THR A 7 13.86 -13.55 9.64
CA THR A 7 14.66 -12.38 9.24
C THR A 7 13.95 -11.03 9.35
N LEU A 8 12.62 -10.98 9.48
CA LEU A 8 11.87 -9.71 9.63
C LEU A 8 11.91 -9.13 11.08
N ARG A 9 12.60 -9.80 12.00
CA ARG A 9 12.59 -9.56 13.45
C ARG A 9 13.27 -8.25 13.93
N HIS A 10 13.89 -7.48 13.06
CA HIS A 10 14.61 -6.24 13.43
C HIS A 10 14.11 -4.97 12.73
N LYS A 11 12.94 -4.99 12.09
CA LYS A 11 12.34 -3.76 11.54
C LYS A 11 11.32 -3.22 12.54
N CYS A 12 11.58 -2.02 13.09
CA CYS A 12 10.57 -1.30 13.85
C CYS A 12 9.49 -0.85 12.87
N TRP A 13 8.42 -1.65 12.78
CA TRP A 13 7.28 -1.37 11.92
C TRP A 13 6.49 -0.19 12.48
N ILE A 14 6.29 0.85 11.67
CA ILE A 14 5.39 1.94 12.01
C ILE A 14 3.98 1.65 11.47
N ARG A 15 3.01 2.46 11.88
CA ARG A 15 1.60 2.26 11.52
C ARG A 15 1.40 2.16 10.00
N GLU A 16 2.03 3.03 9.22
CA GLU A 16 2.02 3.08 7.75
C GLU A 16 2.47 1.76 7.12
N ASP A 17 3.52 1.17 7.66
CA ASP A 17 4.02 -0.09 7.14
C ASP A 17 3.04 -1.24 7.45
N VAL A 18 2.44 -1.26 8.64
CA VAL A 18 1.41 -2.25 9.01
C VAL A 18 0.18 -2.15 8.12
N ILE A 19 -0.24 -0.94 7.77
CA ILE A 19 -1.36 -0.68 6.85
C ILE A 19 -1.11 -1.34 5.50
N PHE A 20 0.09 -1.14 4.96
CA PHE A 20 0.45 -1.63 3.64
C PHE A 20 0.68 -3.15 3.61
N PHE A 21 1.46 -3.69 4.57
CA PHE A 21 1.94 -5.07 4.51
C PHE A 21 1.04 -6.10 5.18
N SER A 22 0.20 -5.70 6.14
CA SER A 22 -0.55 -6.67 6.93
C SER A 22 -1.44 -7.53 6.05
N GLN A 23 -2.06 -6.96 5.00
CA GLN A 23 -3.03 -7.65 4.13
C GLN A 23 -4.08 -8.46 4.93
N HIS A 24 -4.24 -8.22 6.23
CA HIS A 24 -5.11 -8.94 7.15
C HIS A 24 -6.55 -8.41 7.06
N GLY A 25 -6.90 -8.01 5.84
CA GLY A 25 -8.06 -7.27 5.40
C GLY A 25 -7.72 -6.62 4.05
N PRO A 26 -8.69 -6.34 3.17
CA PRO A 26 -8.43 -5.58 1.95
C PRO A 26 -7.77 -4.23 2.31
N PHE A 27 -6.73 -3.80 1.58
CA PHE A 27 -6.25 -2.40 1.66
C PHE A 27 -7.41 -1.38 1.54
N PRO A 28 -8.45 -1.61 0.70
CA PRO A 28 -9.69 -0.84 0.75
C PRO A 28 -10.39 -0.81 2.11
N ALA A 29 -10.40 -1.92 2.86
CA ALA A 29 -11.03 -1.97 4.19
C ALA A 29 -10.30 -1.09 5.21
N TYR A 30 -8.98 -0.92 5.05
CA TYR A 30 -8.25 0.08 5.84
C TYR A 30 -8.66 1.50 5.46
N LEU A 31 -8.65 1.82 4.15
CA LEU A 31 -9.07 3.14 3.67
C LEU A 31 -10.49 3.48 4.16
N LYS A 32 -11.42 2.53 4.09
CA LYS A 32 -12.80 2.66 4.59
C LYS A 32 -12.89 2.90 6.09
N ARG A 33 -12.11 2.16 6.90
CA ARG A 33 -12.09 2.35 8.36
C ARG A 33 -11.68 3.77 8.78
N PHE A 34 -10.82 4.41 7.99
CA PHE A 34 -10.37 5.78 8.24
C PHE A 34 -11.11 6.82 7.41
N HIS A 35 -12.23 6.43 6.77
CA HIS A 35 -13.07 7.28 5.93
C HIS A 35 -12.25 7.99 4.82
N LEU A 36 -11.25 7.27 4.28
CA LEU A 36 -10.39 7.73 3.19
C LEU A 36 -10.94 7.35 1.80
N SER A 37 -11.70 6.25 1.72
CA SER A 37 -12.47 5.83 0.55
C SER A 37 -13.62 4.96 1.01
N ASP A 38 -14.80 5.15 0.42
CA ASP A 38 -15.97 4.28 0.66
C ASP A 38 -16.14 3.20 -0.43
N SER A 39 -15.25 3.21 -1.44
CA SER A 39 -15.26 2.33 -2.60
C SER A 39 -14.12 1.31 -2.56
N ASP A 40 -14.37 0.12 -3.12
CA ASP A 40 -13.32 -0.87 -3.39
C ASP A 40 -12.42 -0.48 -4.57
N TYR A 41 -12.78 0.59 -5.30
CA TYR A 41 -12.04 1.15 -6.42
C TYR A 41 -11.31 2.45 -6.05
N CYS A 42 -10.16 2.68 -6.70
CA CYS A 42 -9.51 3.98 -6.78
C CYS A 42 -10.36 4.92 -7.66
N ASN A 43 -10.39 6.22 -7.34
CA ASN A 43 -11.00 7.23 -8.21
C ASN A 43 -10.35 7.32 -9.60
N CYS A 44 -9.16 6.74 -9.76
CA CYS A 44 -8.48 6.55 -11.03
C CYS A 44 -8.98 5.32 -11.85
N GLY A 45 -9.99 4.60 -11.37
CA GLY A 45 -10.63 3.46 -12.05
C GLY A 45 -10.04 2.08 -11.74
N GLY A 46 -8.90 1.99 -11.06
CA GLY A 46 -8.28 0.72 -10.66
C GLY A 46 -8.90 0.10 -9.41
N ILE A 47 -8.62 -1.18 -9.15
CA ILE A 47 -9.01 -1.84 -7.90
C ILE A 47 -8.12 -1.27 -6.77
N GLY A 48 -8.72 -0.81 -5.66
CA GLY A 48 -8.06 -0.10 -4.57
C GLY A 48 -7.10 -0.92 -3.70
N LYS A 49 -6.36 -1.88 -4.26
CA LYS A 49 -5.36 -2.69 -3.54
C LYS A 49 -4.09 -1.90 -3.23
N ALA A 50 -3.36 -2.29 -2.19
CA ALA A 50 -2.05 -1.71 -1.85
C ALA A 50 -1.08 -1.72 -3.04
N LEU A 51 -1.08 -2.82 -3.79
CA LEU A 51 -0.27 -2.98 -4.99
C LEU A 51 -0.58 -1.91 -6.04
N HIS A 52 -1.87 -1.68 -6.33
CA HIS A 52 -2.31 -0.66 -7.27
C HIS A 52 -1.76 0.74 -6.92
N TYR A 53 -1.89 1.16 -5.65
CA TYR A 53 -1.33 2.44 -5.21
C TYR A 53 0.20 2.50 -5.26
N ALA A 54 0.87 1.36 -5.21
CA ALA A 54 2.32 1.28 -5.25
C ALA A 54 2.92 1.17 -6.66
N THR A 55 2.15 0.76 -7.67
CA THR A 55 2.69 0.41 -9.00
C THR A 55 1.96 1.03 -10.17
N GLU A 56 0.69 1.44 -10.01
CA GLU A 56 -0.19 1.77 -11.14
C GLU A 56 -0.97 3.08 -10.97
N CYS A 57 -1.36 3.43 -9.73
CA CYS A 57 -2.29 4.54 -9.48
C CYS A 57 -1.74 5.87 -10.00
N LEU A 58 -2.55 6.57 -10.81
CA LEU A 58 -2.20 7.85 -11.42
C LEU A 58 -1.89 8.94 -10.37
N TYR A 59 -2.52 8.87 -9.20
CA TYR A 59 -2.32 9.86 -8.14
C TYR A 59 -1.02 9.67 -7.35
N THR A 60 -0.38 8.50 -7.44
CA THR A 60 0.79 8.15 -6.62
C THR A 60 2.06 7.90 -7.46
N MET A 61 2.08 8.37 -8.71
CA MET A 61 3.20 8.16 -9.65
C MET A 61 4.58 8.49 -9.07
N SER A 62 4.69 9.54 -8.25
CA SER A 62 5.94 9.95 -7.60
C SER A 62 6.55 8.88 -6.67
N TRP A 63 5.74 7.93 -6.19
CA TRP A 63 6.17 6.86 -5.28
C TRP A 63 6.11 5.48 -5.90
N HIS A 64 5.87 5.39 -7.22
CA HIS A 64 5.77 4.10 -7.89
C HIS A 64 7.02 3.25 -7.68
N MET A 65 6.77 1.98 -7.43
CA MET A 65 7.76 0.92 -7.36
C MET A 65 7.56 0.02 -8.58
N ARG A 66 8.61 -0.74 -8.91
CA ARG A 66 8.54 -1.69 -10.01
C ARG A 66 7.46 -2.72 -9.72
N GLU A 67 6.57 -2.97 -10.66
CA GLU A 67 5.53 -3.99 -10.54
C GLU A 67 6.12 -5.40 -10.36
N PRO A 68 5.52 -6.27 -9.52
CA PRO A 68 5.88 -7.68 -9.48
C PRO A 68 5.59 -8.37 -10.81
N ALA A 69 6.37 -9.41 -11.11
CA ALA A 69 5.95 -10.36 -12.14
C ALA A 69 4.72 -11.16 -11.66
N LEU A 70 3.92 -11.67 -12.60
CA LEU A 70 2.78 -12.53 -12.31
C LEU A 70 3.17 -13.66 -11.35
N ASN A 71 2.36 -13.88 -10.31
CA ASN A 71 2.58 -14.87 -9.24
C ASN A 71 3.75 -14.58 -8.27
N PHE A 72 4.51 -13.50 -8.42
CA PHE A 72 5.61 -13.12 -7.52
C PHE A 72 5.25 -12.00 -6.54
N GLU A 73 3.96 -11.76 -6.28
CA GLU A 73 3.48 -10.70 -5.39
C GLU A 73 4.02 -10.87 -3.95
N GLN A 74 4.09 -12.10 -3.44
CA GLN A 74 4.57 -12.36 -2.07
C GLN A 74 6.08 -12.09 -1.95
N GLU A 75 6.88 -12.50 -2.93
CA GLU A 75 8.32 -12.22 -3.00
C GLU A 75 8.57 -10.72 -3.16
N TRP A 76 7.75 -10.04 -3.95
CA TRP A 76 7.80 -8.60 -4.11
C TRP A 76 7.51 -7.88 -2.80
N LEU A 77 6.45 -8.28 -2.08
CA LEU A 77 6.13 -7.74 -0.77
C LEU A 77 7.28 -7.94 0.22
N LYS A 78 7.91 -9.12 0.23
CA LYS A 78 9.11 -9.37 1.06
C LYS A 78 10.27 -8.42 0.69
N ARG A 79 10.51 -8.16 -0.59
CA ARG A 79 11.58 -7.25 -1.05
C ARG A 79 11.28 -5.80 -0.65
N VAL A 80 10.06 -5.35 -0.89
CA VAL A 80 9.57 -4.01 -0.52
C VAL A 80 9.61 -3.81 0.99
N ALA A 81 9.18 -4.83 1.75
CA ALA A 81 9.27 -4.89 3.21
C ALA A 81 10.70 -4.78 3.75
N ASN A 82 11.70 -5.27 3.02
CA ASN A 82 13.09 -5.25 3.48
C ASN A 82 13.91 -4.07 2.94
N ASN A 83 13.33 -3.20 2.11
CA ASN A 83 14.02 -2.07 1.52
C ASN A 83 13.62 -0.73 2.20
N LEU A 84 14.61 0.09 2.59
CA LEU A 84 14.36 1.38 3.25
C LEU A 84 13.76 2.42 2.29
N VAL A 85 14.21 2.47 1.04
CA VAL A 85 13.68 3.39 0.02
C VAL A 85 12.23 3.04 -0.29
N SER A 86 11.91 1.76 -0.44
CA SER A 86 10.52 1.30 -0.60
C SER A 86 9.66 1.65 0.63
N GLY A 87 10.21 1.53 1.84
CA GLY A 87 9.53 1.98 3.06
C GLY A 87 9.20 3.49 3.03
N HIS A 88 10.13 4.35 2.62
CA HIS A 88 9.86 5.77 2.46
C HIS A 88 8.78 6.05 1.40
N LYS A 89 8.78 5.31 0.29
CA LYS A 89 7.75 5.41 -0.74
C LYS A 89 6.36 5.04 -0.22
N ILE A 90 6.24 3.94 0.52
CA ILE A 90 4.98 3.51 1.14
C ILE A 90 4.44 4.58 2.09
N ARG A 91 5.31 5.14 2.94
CA ARG A 91 4.93 6.20 3.86
C ARG A 91 4.46 7.45 3.13
N GLY A 92 5.12 7.79 2.02
CA GLY A 92 4.72 8.87 1.12
C GLY A 92 3.33 8.64 0.53
N ILE A 93 3.05 7.44 0.02
CA ILE A 93 1.73 7.07 -0.52
C ILE A 93 0.63 7.24 0.54
N ILE A 94 0.82 6.66 1.73
CA ILE A 94 -0.19 6.70 2.79
C ILE A 94 -0.42 8.13 3.28
N LYS A 95 0.67 8.90 3.45
CA LYS A 95 0.58 10.31 3.81
C LYS A 95 -0.17 11.11 2.75
N PHE A 96 0.18 10.93 1.48
CA PHE A 96 -0.48 11.62 0.36
C PHE A 96 -1.98 11.33 0.31
N ILE A 97 -2.39 10.06 0.43
CA ILE A 97 -3.81 9.68 0.47
C ILE A 97 -4.51 10.32 1.67
N SER A 98 -3.86 10.35 2.84
CA SER A 98 -4.43 10.96 4.04
C SER A 98 -4.54 12.49 3.97
N GLU A 99 -3.67 13.16 3.24
CA GLU A 99 -3.66 14.63 3.11
C GLU A 99 -4.59 15.11 2.00
N ASN A 100 -4.83 14.29 0.99
CA ASN A 100 -5.65 14.63 -0.19
C ASN A 100 -6.94 13.79 -0.23
N ARG A 101 -7.65 13.71 0.90
CA ARG A 101 -8.82 12.81 1.05
C ARG A 101 -9.94 13.10 0.06
N ASP A 102 -10.07 14.35 -0.35
CA ASP A 102 -10.99 14.82 -1.39
C ASP A 102 -10.75 14.13 -2.73
N LEU A 103 -9.50 13.80 -3.08
CA LEU A 103 -9.17 13.05 -4.30
C LEU A 103 -9.59 11.58 -4.25
N PHE A 104 -9.83 11.04 -3.05
CA PHE A 104 -10.14 9.62 -2.80
C PHE A 104 -11.54 9.39 -2.23
N ARG A 105 -12.26 10.46 -1.91
CA ARG A 105 -13.67 10.40 -1.54
C ARG A 105 -14.50 10.22 -2.82
N PRO A 106 -15.52 9.34 -2.81
CA PRO A 106 -16.49 9.35 -3.90
C PRO A 106 -17.23 10.69 -3.95
N PRO A 107 -17.66 11.15 -5.14
CA PRO A 107 -18.52 12.34 -5.27
C PRO A 107 -19.82 12.22 -4.47
#